data_AF-A0A3B3BAZ2-F1
#
_entry.id   AF-A0A3B3BAZ2-F1
#
_cell.length_a   1.000
_cell.length_b   1.000
_cell.length_c   1.000
_cell.angle_alpha   90.00
_cell.angle_beta   90.00
_cell.angle_gamma   90.00
#
_symmetry.space_group_name_H-M   'P 1'
#
loop_
_entity.id
_entity.type
_entity.pdbx_description
1 polymer ?
#
loop_
_entity_poly.entity_id
_entity_poly.type
_entity_poly.pdbx_seq_one_letter_code
_entity_poly.pdbx_strand_id
1 'polypeptide(L)'
;MSGMRTVLSSTALLAAMGLGYGMWSIIAPGEERRKEMLKNLPESNPQRMEETRLRNAMVMQVLKEAAETDQNLARGGPPGT
;
A
#
# COMPACT_ATOMS: atom_id res chain seq x y z
N MET A 1 47.12 -8.88 20.77
CA MET A 1 46.28 -9.51 19.72
C MET A 1 44.89 -8.88 19.55
N SER A 2 44.31 -8.22 20.56
CA SER A 2 42.92 -7.72 20.50
C SER A 2 42.73 -6.47 19.63
N GLY A 3 43.55 -5.42 19.83
CA GLY A 3 43.35 -4.12 19.16
C GLY A 3 43.44 -4.15 17.62
N MET A 4 44.36 -4.94 17.05
CA MET A 4 44.48 -5.04 15.58
C MET A 4 43.28 -5.73 14.93
N ARG A 5 42.71 -6.75 15.59
CA ARG A 5 41.45 -7.36 15.13
C ARG A 5 40.30 -6.37 15.22
N THR A 6 40.20 -5.62 16.32
CA THR A 6 39.17 -4.60 16.48
C THR A 6 39.23 -3.55 15.38
N VAL A 7 40.42 -3.02 15.07
CA VAL A 7 40.56 -2.02 13.99
C VAL A 7 40.15 -2.60 12.63
N LEU A 8 40.63 -3.80 12.28
CA LEU A 8 40.27 -4.47 11.04
C LEU A 8 38.76 -4.73 10.92
N SER A 9 38.14 -5.22 11.98
CA SER A 9 36.70 -5.50 12.01
C SER A 9 35.87 -4.21 11.89
N SER A 10 36.27 -3.14 12.58
CA SER A 10 35.60 -1.83 12.48
C SER A 10 35.65 -1.26 11.08
N THR A 11 36.82 -1.32 10.42
CA THR A 11 36.98 -0.84 9.04
C THR A 11 36.14 -1.66 8.06
N ALA A 12 36.12 -2.99 8.22
CA ALA A 12 35.30 -3.87 7.40
C ALA A 12 33.79 -3.57 7.56
N LEU A 13 33.34 -3.28 8.78
CA LEU A 13 31.95 -2.88 9.05
C LEU A 13 31.58 -1.58 8.36
N LEU A 14 32.44 -0.56 8.44
CA LEU A 14 32.21 0.72 7.75
C LEU A 14 32.18 0.55 6.23
N ALA A 15 33.05 -0.29 5.68
CA ALA A 15 33.05 -0.60 4.25
C ALA A 15 31.74 -1.30 3.83
N ALA A 16 31.28 -2.29 4.61
CA ALA A 16 30.02 -2.98 4.33
C ALA A 16 28.80 -2.04 4.41
N MET A 17 28.77 -1.14 5.40
CA MET A 17 27.71 -0.13 5.52
C MET A 17 27.74 0.86 4.34
N GLY A 18 28.92 1.31 3.93
CA GLY A 18 29.08 2.22 2.78
C GLY A 18 28.61 1.59 1.48
N LEU A 19 28.94 0.32 1.23
CA LEU A 19 28.46 -0.43 0.07
C LEU A 19 26.95 -0.65 0.12
N GLY A 20 26.41 -1.01 1.28
CA GLY A 20 24.97 -1.16 1.46
C GLY A 20 24.20 0.13 1.20
N TYR A 21 24.69 1.26 1.73
CA TYR A 21 24.10 2.58 1.50
C TYR A 21 24.20 3.02 0.04
N GLY A 22 25.35 2.79 -0.60
CA GLY A 22 25.53 3.09 -2.03
C GLY A 22 24.64 2.26 -2.93
N MET A 23 24.44 0.98 -2.62
CA MET A 23 23.51 0.12 -3.36
C MET A 23 22.05 0.53 -3.14
N TRP A 24 21.70 0.90 -1.90
CA TRP A 24 20.38 1.43 -1.58
C TRP A 24 20.08 2.75 -2.29
N SER A 25 21.04 3.67 -2.41
CA SER A 25 20.82 4.97 -3.06
C SER A 25 20.57 4.86 -4.57
N ILE A 26 21.08 3.80 -5.22
CA ILE A 26 20.82 3.52 -6.64
C ILE A 26 19.42 2.93 -6.84
N ILE A 27 18.97 2.06 -5.94
CA ILE A 27 17.68 1.35 -6.05
C ILE A 27 16.53 2.20 -5.51
N ALA A 28 16.76 2.95 -4.43
CA ALA A 28 15.73 3.77 -3.81
C ALA A 28 15.25 4.81 -4.83
N PRO A 29 13.96 4.79 -5.21
CA PRO A 29 13.42 5.82 -6.09
C PRO A 29 13.61 7.16 -5.38
N GLY A 30 14.39 8.04 -6.02
CA GLY A 30 14.67 9.38 -5.50
C GLY A 30 13.39 10.10 -5.08
N GLU A 31 13.50 11.04 -4.14
CA GLU A 31 12.33 11.73 -3.57
C GLU A 31 11.38 12.30 -4.63
N GLU A 32 11.91 12.73 -5.77
CA GLU A 32 11.12 13.19 -6.92
C GLU A 32 10.29 12.08 -7.56
N ARG A 33 10.82 10.86 -7.73
CA ARG A 33 10.04 9.70 -8.18
C ARG A 33 8.98 9.29 -7.15
N ARG A 34 9.26 9.39 -5.85
CA ARG A 34 8.23 9.18 -4.80
C ARG A 34 7.12 10.22 -4.90
N LYS A 35 7.46 11.50 -5.08
CA LYS A 35 6.48 12.58 -5.27
C LYS A 35 5.67 12.39 -6.56
N GLU A 36 6.27 11.95 -7.64
CA GLU A 36 5.57 11.62 -8.90
C GLU A 36 4.66 10.40 -8.75
N MET A 37 5.09 9.35 -8.05
CA MET A 37 4.23 8.20 -7.73
C MET A 37 3.04 8.65 -6.87
N LEU A 38 3.27 9.51 -5.86
CA LEU A 38 2.22 10.09 -5.02
C LEU A 38 1.24 10.96 -5.81
N LYS A 39 1.71 11.70 -6.83
CA LYS A 39 0.85 12.46 -7.73
C LYS A 39 0.00 11.57 -8.64
N ASN A 40 0.46 10.36 -8.97
CA ASN A 40 -0.26 9.40 -9.79
C ASN A 40 -1.20 8.47 -8.99
N LEU A 41 -1.32 8.65 -7.67
CA LEU A 41 -2.30 7.89 -6.90
C LEU A 41 -3.72 8.30 -7.33
N PRO A 42 -4.65 7.34 -7.46
CA PRO A 42 -6.04 7.63 -7.83
C PRO A 42 -6.74 8.59 -6.84
N GLU A 43 -6.22 8.71 -5.62
CA GLU A 43 -6.73 9.61 -4.58
C GLU A 43 -6.33 11.08 -4.76
N SER A 44 -5.30 11.39 -5.56
CA SER A 44 -4.83 12.77 -5.78
C SER A 44 -5.68 13.54 -6.79
N ASN A 45 -6.48 12.83 -7.60
CA ASN A 45 -7.34 13.43 -8.62
C ASN A 45 -8.77 13.61 -8.08
N PRO A 46 -9.20 14.86 -7.76
CA PRO A 46 -10.53 15.11 -7.20
C PRO A 46 -11.67 14.64 -8.12
N GLN A 47 -11.47 14.65 -9.45
CA GLN A 47 -12.47 14.20 -10.42
C GLN A 47 -12.70 12.68 -10.34
N ARG A 48 -11.62 11.90 -10.20
CA ARG A 48 -11.71 10.43 -10.04
C ARG A 48 -12.31 10.03 -8.69
N MET A 49 -12.10 10.84 -7.66
CA MET A 49 -12.74 10.65 -6.36
C MET A 49 -14.26 10.85 -6.44
N GLU A 50 -14.71 11.84 -7.20
CA GLU A 50 -16.13 12.11 -7.41
C GLU A 50 -16.80 11.00 -8.23
N GLU A 51 -16.17 10.56 -9.32
CA GLU A 51 -16.60 9.39 -10.11
C GLU A 51 -16.70 8.12 -9.24
N THR A 52 -15.70 7.88 -8.38
CA THR A 52 -15.69 6.73 -7.46
C THR A 52 -16.78 6.85 -6.40
N ARG A 53 -17.04 8.05 -5.88
CA ARG A 53 -18.13 8.31 -4.92
C ARG A 53 -19.49 8.05 -5.55
N LEU A 54 -19.73 8.55 -6.76
CA LEU A 54 -20.98 8.33 -7.48
C LEU A 54 -21.20 6.84 -7.78
N ARG A 55 -20.15 6.15 -8.26
CA ARG A 55 -20.20 4.70 -8.47
C ARG A 55 -20.47 3.92 -7.18
N ASN A 56 -19.80 4.29 -6.10
CA ASN A 56 -19.96 3.62 -4.80
C ASN A 56 -21.37 3.85 -4.25
N ALA A 57 -21.91 5.07 -4.34
CA ALA A 57 -23.27 5.39 -3.95
C ALA A 57 -24.30 4.55 -4.72
N MET A 58 -24.13 4.41 -6.04
CA MET A 58 -25.01 3.59 -6.88
C MET A 58 -24.95 2.11 -6.50
N VAL A 59 -23.75 1.55 -6.29
CA VAL A 59 -23.59 0.16 -5.85
C VAL A 59 -24.22 -0.05 -4.47
N MET A 60 -24.03 0.89 -3.53
CA MET A 60 -24.63 0.82 -2.20
C MET A 60 -26.15 0.91 -2.23
N GLN A 61 -26.74 1.67 -3.15
CA GLN A 61 -28.19 1.69 -3.35
C GLN A 61 -28.70 0.33 -3.82
N VAL A 62 -28.06 -0.27 -4.83
CA VAL A 62 -28.44 -1.60 -5.33
C VAL A 62 -28.28 -2.68 -4.25
N LEU A 63 -27.20 -2.63 -3.47
CA LEU A 63 -27.00 -3.57 -2.36
C LEU A 63 -28.05 -3.40 -1.26
N LYS A 64 -28.45 -2.16 -0.95
CA LYS A 64 -29.48 -1.87 0.04
C LYS A 64 -30.86 -2.37 -0.44
N GLU A 65 -31.19 -2.12 -1.69
CA GLU A 65 -32.44 -2.59 -2.31
C GLU A 65 -32.51 -4.13 -2.34
N ALA A 66 -31.40 -4.78 -2.71
CA ALA A 66 -31.28 -6.24 -2.68
C ALA A 66 -31.37 -6.81 -1.24
N ALA A 67 -30.86 -6.09 -0.25
CA ALA A 67 -30.93 -6.50 1.15
C ALA A 67 -32.33 -6.33 1.75
N GLU A 68 -33.08 -5.31 1.33
CA GLU A 68 -34.44 -5.02 1.77
C GLU A 68 -35.49 -5.92 1.10
N THR A 69 -35.17 -6.47 -0.08
CA THR A 69 -36.03 -7.39 -0.83
C THR A 69 -36.19 -8.76 -0.14
N ASP A 70 -37.37 -9.36 -0.25
CA ASP A 70 -37.71 -10.66 0.36
C ASP A 70 -36.98 -11.87 -0.27
N GLN A 71 -36.33 -11.67 -1.41
CA GLN A 71 -35.43 -12.65 -2.05
C GLN A 71 -34.03 -12.67 -1.46
N ASN A 72 -33.77 -11.86 -0.42
CA ASN A 72 -32.51 -11.88 0.30
C ASN A 72 -32.32 -13.25 0.97
N LEU A 73 -31.40 -14.04 0.42
CA LEU A 73 -31.01 -15.36 0.92
C LEU A 73 -30.49 -15.35 2.36
N ALA A 74 -30.05 -14.19 2.88
CA ALA A 74 -29.64 -14.05 4.29
C ALA A 74 -30.82 -13.84 5.25
N ARG A 75 -32.01 -13.49 4.73
CA ARG A 75 -33.24 -13.24 5.52
C ARG A 75 -34.06 -14.51 5.70
N GLY A 76 -34.05 -15.40 4.70
CA GLY A 76 -34.48 -16.79 4.85
C GLY A 76 -33.37 -17.58 5.53
N GLY A 77 -33.61 -18.05 6.76
CA GLY A 77 -32.74 -19.03 7.40
C GLY A 77 -32.47 -20.24 6.50
N PRO A 78 -31.45 -21.07 6.82
CA PRO A 78 -31.06 -22.19 5.98
C PRO A 78 -32.29 -23.02 5.59
N PRO A 79 -32.43 -23.44 4.31
CA PRO A 79 -33.57 -24.25 3.90
C PRO A 79 -33.46 -25.63 4.59
N GLY A 80 -34.13 -25.81 5.73
CA GLY A 80 -34.25 -27.11 6.40
C GLY A 80 -34.17 -27.16 7.93
N THR A 81 -34.84 -26.29 8.68
CA THR A 81 -35.24 -26.57 10.07
C THR A 81 -36.69 -26.21 10.32
#